data_AF-A0A7W7W8N7-F1
#
_entry.id   AF-A0A7W7W8N7-F1
#
_cell.length_a   1.000
_cell.length_b   1.000
_cell.length_c   1.000
_cell.angle_alpha   90.00
_cell.angle_beta   90.00
_cell.angle_gamma   90.00
#
_symmetry.space_group_name_H-M   'P 1'
#
loop_
_entity.id
_entity.type
_entity.pdbx_description
1 polymer ?
#
loop_
_entity_poly.entity_id
_entity_poly.type
_entity_poly.pdbx_seq_one_letter_code
_entity_poly.pdbx_strand_id
1 'polypeptide(L)' 'MTLIDTAEMYGDGRAEELVGEAIAGNRDEVFLVSKVLPQHATFSGTIAACEGSLRRLGTDRLDLYLLHWRAPRRWR' A
#
# COMPACT_ATOMS: atom_id res chain seq x y z
N MET A 1 19.25 1.90 5.37
CA MET A 1 18.14 0.94 5.14
C MET A 1 17.10 1.71 4.36
N THR A 2 16.89 1.40 3.07
CA THR A 2 16.07 2.20 2.14
C THR A 2 14.74 1.56 1.76
N LEU A 3 14.55 0.27 2.06
CA LEU A 3 13.28 -0.42 1.88
C LEU A 3 12.33 -0.13 3.04
N ILE A 4 11.11 0.27 2.72
CA ILE A 4 10.03 0.49 3.69
C ILE A 4 8.83 -0.37 3.26
N ASP A 5 8.38 -1.22 4.16
CA ASP A 5 7.23 -2.11 3.95
C ASP A 5 6.05 -1.63 4.82
N THR A 6 4.91 -1.39 4.18
CA THR A 6 3.65 -1.02 4.85
C THR A 6 2.47 -1.75 4.20
N ALA A 7 1.23 -1.45 4.62
CA ALA A 7 0.02 -1.99 4.01
C ALA A 7 -1.19 -1.13 4.38
N GLU A 8 -2.24 -1.15 3.56
CA GLU A 8 -3.50 -0.46 3.87
C GLU A 8 -4.15 -0.92 5.19
N MET A 9 -3.86 -2.16 5.62
CA MET A 9 -4.36 -2.73 6.87
C MET A 9 -3.65 -2.18 8.11
N TYR A 10 -2.40 -1.70 7.98
CA TYR A 10 -1.58 -1.38 9.15
C TYR A 10 -2.10 -0.11 9.82
N GLY A 11 -2.82 -0.31 10.93
CA GLY A 11 -3.54 0.77 11.63
C GLY A 11 -4.60 1.42 10.75
N ASP A 12 -5.27 0.66 9.88
CA ASP A 12 -6.29 1.14 8.94
C ASP A 12 -5.81 2.33 8.08
N GLY A 13 -4.55 2.26 7.63
CA GLY A 13 -3.91 3.27 6.81
C GLY A 13 -3.04 4.27 7.58
N ARG A 14 -3.11 4.33 8.91
CA ARG A 14 -2.30 5.25 9.72
C ARG A 14 -0.80 5.00 9.58
N ALA A 15 -0.39 3.76 9.34
CA ALA A 15 1.02 3.47 9.07
C ALA A 15 1.46 4.04 7.71
N GLU A 16 0.59 4.04 6.70
CA GLU A 16 0.87 4.67 5.40
C GLU A 16 0.96 6.19 5.52
N GLU A 17 0.10 6.83 6.33
CA GLU A 17 0.19 8.26 6.63
C GLU A 17 1.53 8.62 7.29
N LEU A 18 1.94 7.87 8.32
CA LEU A 18 3.22 8.08 9.00
C LEU A 18 4.42 7.85 8.08
N VAL A 19 4.36 6.84 7.20
CA VAL A 19 5.40 6.61 6.19
C VAL A 19 5.43 7.76 5.19
N GLY A 20 4.28 8.26 4.75
CA GLY A 20 4.18 9.42 3.86
C GLY A 20 4.87 10.66 4.44
N GLU A 21 4.62 10.96 5.72
CA GLU A 21 5.32 12.03 6.45
C GLU A 21 6.84 11.80 6.50
N ALA A 22 7.28 10.56 6.77
CA ALA A 22 8.69 10.23 6.90
C ALA A 22 9.48 10.32 5.58
N ILE A 23 8.84 10.06 4.43
CA ILE A 23 9.50 10.06 3.12
C ILE A 23 9.31 11.37 2.34
N ALA A 24 8.57 12.33 2.88
CA ALA A 24 8.30 13.61 2.22
C ALA A 24 9.60 14.32 1.83
N GLY A 25 9.73 14.64 0.53
CA GLY A 25 10.94 15.25 -0.04
C GLY A 25 12.06 14.28 -0.41
N ASN A 26 12.01 13.02 0.05
CA ASN A 26 13.03 11.99 -0.19
C ASN A 26 12.47 10.75 -0.89
N ARG A 27 11.38 10.90 -1.66
CA ARG A 27 10.66 9.78 -2.28
C ARG A 27 11.57 8.92 -3.16
N ASP A 28 12.53 9.50 -3.87
CA ASP A 28 13.41 8.77 -4.78
C ASP A 28 14.55 8.01 -4.07
N GLU A 29 14.73 8.22 -2.76
CA GLU A 29 15.74 7.51 -1.96
C GLU A 29 15.21 6.22 -1.33
N VAL A 30 13.90 5.96 -1.40
CA VAL A 30 13.24 4.82 -0.76
C VAL A 30 12.66 3.85 -1.77
N PHE A 31 12.73 2.56 -1.42
CA PHE A 31 11.99 1.50 -2.10
C PHE A 31 10.73 1.20 -1.29
N LEU A 32 9.59 1.68 -1.77
CA LEU A 32 8.33 1.71 -1.03
C LEU A 32 7.40 0.57 -1.46
N VAL A 33 7.05 -0.27 -0.48
CA VAL A 33 6.16 -1.43 -0.66
C VAL A 33 4.87 -1.21 0.10
N SER A 34 3.73 -1.43 -0.57
CA SER A 34 2.43 -1.56 0.11
C SER A 34 1.70 -2.83 -0.36
N LYS A 35 0.56 -3.12 0.27
CA LYS A 35 -0.18 -4.38 0.08
C LYS A 35 -1.68 -4.13 0.04
N VAL A 36 -2.36 -4.83 -0.87
CA VAL A 36 -3.83 -4.87 -0.96
C VAL A 36 -4.39 -6.04 -0.16
N LEU A 37 -5.43 -5.79 0.63
CA LEU A 37 -6.22 -6.79 1.32
C LEU A 37 -6.95 -7.69 0.32
N PRO A 38 -7.08 -8.99 0.59
CA PRO A 38 -7.74 -9.90 -0.35
C PRO A 38 -9.20 -9.53 -0.61
N GLN A 39 -9.93 -8.95 0.35
CA GLN A 39 -11.29 -8.46 0.11
C GLN A 39 -11.36 -7.26 -0.86
N HIS A 40 -10.27 -6.53 -1.05
CA HIS A 40 -10.18 -5.45 -2.03
C HIS A 40 -9.60 -5.93 -3.37
N ALA A 41 -9.06 -7.15 -3.44
CA ALA A 41 -8.31 -7.66 -4.60
C ALA A 41 -9.18 -8.12 -5.80
N THR A 42 -10.28 -7.40 -6.09
CA THR A 42 -10.96 -7.46 -7.39
C THR A 42 -10.24 -6.51 -8.37
N PHE A 43 -10.58 -6.55 -9.67
CA PHE A 43 -9.94 -5.64 -10.64
C PHE A 43 -10.11 -4.16 -10.24
N SER A 44 -11.36 -3.71 -10.05
CA SER A 44 -11.66 -2.33 -9.65
C SER A 44 -11.28 -2.04 -8.20
N GLY A 45 -11.44 -3.01 -7.29
CA GLY A 45 -11.07 -2.85 -5.89
C GLY A 45 -9.56 -2.68 -5.70
N THR A 46 -8.74 -3.38 -6.48
CA THR A 46 -7.27 -3.25 -6.40
C THR A 46 -6.83 -1.86 -6.84
N ILE A 47 -7.45 -1.31 -7.89
CA ILE A 47 -7.21 0.05 -8.34
C ILE A 47 -7.59 1.05 -7.24
N ALA A 48 -8.80 0.94 -6.69
CA ALA A 48 -9.27 1.84 -5.63
C ALA A 48 -8.44 1.77 -4.34
N ALA A 49 -8.01 0.57 -3.94
CA ALA A 49 -7.15 0.35 -2.78
C ALA A 49 -5.74 0.95 -3.01
N CYS A 50 -5.17 0.73 -4.21
CA CYS A 50 -3.89 1.31 -4.60
C CYS A 50 -3.94 2.85 -4.57
N GLU A 51 -4.97 3.45 -5.17
CA GLU A 51 -5.17 4.91 -5.12
C GLU A 51 -5.34 5.42 -3.68
N GLY A 52 -6.02 4.64 -2.82
CA GLY A 52 -6.13 4.93 -1.39
C GLY A 52 -4.77 4.96 -0.68
N SER A 53 -3.94 3.93 -0.91
CA SER A 53 -2.57 3.86 -0.40
C SER A 53 -1.72 5.02 -0.90
N LEU A 54 -1.75 5.33 -2.21
CA LEU A 54 -1.01 6.45 -2.80
C LEU A 54 -1.40 7.80 -2.17
N ARG A 55 -2.70 8.03 -1.96
CA ARG A 55 -3.19 9.23 -1.26
C ARG A 55 -2.65 9.35 0.16
N ARG A 56 -2.68 8.27 0.95
CA ARG A 56 -2.16 8.26 2.33
C ARG A 56 -0.64 8.42 2.39
N LEU A 57 0.08 7.81 1.46
CA LEU A 57 1.54 7.89 1.35
C LEU A 57 2.04 9.22 0.76
N GLY A 58 1.15 10.05 0.20
CA GLY A 58 1.52 11.33 -0.41
C GLY A 58 2.45 11.20 -1.62
N THR A 59 2.32 10.11 -2.40
CA THR A 59 3.15 9.82 -3.58
C THR A 59 2.30 9.31 -4.73
N ASP A 60 2.83 9.38 -5.95
CA ASP A 60 2.19 8.93 -7.19
C ASP A 60 2.56 7.50 -7.57
N ARG A 61 3.52 6.87 -6.87
CA ARG A 61 4.02 5.55 -7.21
C ARG A 61 4.41 4.70 -6.00
N LEU A 62 4.22 3.39 -6.15
CA LEU A 62 4.81 2.34 -5.30
C LEU A 62 5.89 1.62 -6.11
N ASP A 63 6.97 1.21 -5.47
CA ASP A 63 8.01 0.41 -6.14
C ASP A 63 7.62 -1.07 -6.22
N LEU A 64 6.79 -1.54 -5.29
CA LEU A 64 6.19 -2.87 -5.31
C LEU A 64 4.80 -2.84 -4.64
N TYR A 65 3.84 -3.53 -5.25
CA TYR A 65 2.51 -3.71 -4.67
C TYR A 65 2.15 -5.19 -4.58
N LEU A 66 1.82 -5.66 -3.39
CA LEU A 66 1.61 -7.08 -3.11
C LEU A 66 0.14 -7.38 -2.83
N LEU A 67 -0.32 -8.56 -3.26
CA LEU A 67 -1.47 -9.18 -2.61
C LEU A 67 -1.04 -9.60 -1.19
N HIS A 68 -1.70 -9.08 -0.16
CA HIS A 68 -1.27 -9.26 1.22
C HIS A 68 -1.32 -10.74 1.67
N TRP A 69 -2.36 -11.46 1.23
CA TRP A 69 -2.42 -12.93 1.27
C TRP A 69 -3.48 -13.44 0.30
N ARG A 70 -3.49 -14.74 0.03
CA ARG A 70 -4.51 -15.35 -0.82
C ARG A 70 -5.85 -15.44 -0.07
N ALA A 71 -6.92 -14.94 -0.67
CA ALA A 71 -8.28 -15.13 -0.17
C ALA A 71 -8.65 -16.64 -0.09
N PRO A 72 -9.46 -17.07 0.89
CA PRO A 72 -9.97 -18.45 0.94
C PRO A 72 -10.78 -18.79 -0.33
N ARG A 73 -10.73 -20.06 -0.78
CA ARG A 73 -11.43 -20.50 -2.01
C ARG A 73 -12.95 -20.25 -2.02
N ARG A 74 -13.57 -20.00 -0.86
CA ARG A 74 -15.03 -19.86 -0.69
C ARG A 74 -15.58 -18.44 -0.97
N TRP A 75 -14.71 -17.48 -1.32
CA TRP A 75 -15.08 -16.08 -1.59
C TRP A 75 -15.12 -15.79 -3.11
N ARG A 76 -15.19 -16.84 -3.94
CA ARG A 76 -15.28 -16.78 -5.40
C ARG A 76 -16.68 -17.13 -5.86
#